data_AF-R7LRC5-F1
#
_entry.id   AF-R7LRC5-F1
#
_cell.length_a   1.000
_cell.length_b   1.000
_cell.length_c   1.000
_cell.angle_alpha   90.00
_cell.angle_beta   90.00
_cell.angle_gamma   90.00
#
_symmetry.space_group_name_H-M   'P 1'
#
loop_
_entity.id
_entity.type
_entity.pdbx_description
1 polymer ?
#
loop_
_entity_poly.entity_id
_entity_poly.type
_entity_poly.pdbx_seq_one_letter_code
_entity_poly.pdbx_strand_id
1 'polypeptide(L)'
;MLLDCGKGSREVFYSGSIHANEWITSTLLMKFVEDYCISYTNNSKLYGYSIDNLFNSVSIYIMPMVNPDGVDLVTGNLPRSSSAFIRVQSIAKNFSNISFPSRLESKYTSELI
;
A
#
# COMPACT_ATOMS: atom_id res chain seq x y z
N MET A 1 4.88 -7.50 -5.27
CA MET A 1 5.25 -8.83 -4.74
C MET A 1 4.08 -9.29 -3.88
N LEU A 2 3.56 -10.50 -4.11
CA LEU A 2 2.55 -11.10 -3.24
C LEU A 2 3.28 -11.75 -2.05
N LEU A 3 2.81 -11.49 -0.84
CA LEU A 3 3.30 -12.09 0.39
C LEU A 3 2.29 -13.14 0.88
N ASP A 4 2.78 -14.26 1.40
CA ASP A 4 1.96 -15.32 1.99
C ASP A 4 2.43 -15.62 3.43
N CYS A 5 1.47 -15.82 4.34
CA CYS A 5 1.74 -16.13 5.74
C CYS A 5 0.69 -17.12 6.26
N GLY A 6 1.15 -18.21 6.88
CA GLY A 6 0.26 -19.23 7.46
C GLY A 6 -0.06 -20.39 6.51
N LYS A 7 -0.62 -21.46 7.07
CA LYS A 7 -0.84 -22.76 6.40
C LYS A 7 -2.22 -23.36 6.69
N GLY A 8 -3.16 -22.54 7.14
CA GLY A 8 -4.50 -23.02 7.49
C GLY A 8 -5.46 -23.01 6.32
N SER A 9 -6.56 -23.76 6.44
CA SER A 9 -7.54 -23.94 5.36
C SER A 9 -8.44 -22.72 5.11
N ARG A 10 -8.42 -21.71 5.99
CA ARG A 10 -9.17 -20.46 5.80
C ARG A 10 -8.27 -19.46 5.09
N GLU A 11 -8.68 -19.01 3.93
CA GLU A 11 -7.89 -18.09 3.10
C GLU A 11 -8.46 -16.67 3.20
N VAL A 12 -7.58 -15.69 3.38
CA VAL A 12 -7.94 -14.26 3.38
C VAL A 12 -6.94 -13.48 2.55
N PHE A 13 -7.42 -12.48 1.83
CA PHE A 13 -6.60 -11.62 0.98
C PHE A 13 -6.75 -10.15 1.36
N TYR A 14 -5.63 -9.45 1.50
CA TYR A 14 -5.57 -8.02 1.74
C TYR A 14 -4.74 -7.33 0.66
N SER A 15 -5.22 -6.18 0.18
CA SER A 15 -4.52 -5.39 -0.82
C SER A 15 -4.50 -3.91 -0.46
N GLY A 16 -3.39 -3.25 -0.74
CA GLY A 16 -3.21 -1.82 -0.53
C GLY A 16 -2.91 -1.08 -1.83
N SER A 17 -3.14 0.24 -1.79
CA SER A 17 -2.79 1.18 -2.84
C SER A 17 -3.29 0.76 -4.21
N ILE A 18 -4.57 0.38 -4.29
CA ILE A 18 -5.30 0.24 -5.56
C ILE A 18 -5.47 1.63 -6.17
N HIS A 19 -5.97 2.57 -5.35
CA HIS A 19 -5.91 3.99 -5.65
C HIS A 19 -4.59 4.56 -5.15
N ALA A 20 -3.82 5.17 -6.05
CA ALA A 20 -2.51 5.76 -5.75
C ALA A 20 -2.53 6.76 -4.57
N ASN A 21 -3.59 7.55 -4.46
CA ASN A 21 -3.74 8.54 -3.40
C ASN A 21 -3.91 7.92 -2.01
N GLU A 22 -4.32 6.66 -1.92
CA GLU A 22 -4.49 5.91 -0.67
C GLU A 22 -3.22 5.11 -0.35
N TRP A 23 -2.05 5.61 -0.75
CA TRP A 23 -0.74 4.94 -0.63
C TRP A 23 -0.40 4.51 0.81
N ILE A 24 -0.94 5.20 1.83
CA ILE A 24 -0.75 4.87 3.25
C ILE A 24 -1.20 3.44 3.59
N THR A 25 -2.14 2.89 2.85
CA THR A 25 -2.60 1.49 3.00
C THR A 25 -1.47 0.48 2.75
N SER A 26 -0.52 0.78 1.85
CA SER A 26 0.69 -0.04 1.67
C SER A 26 1.49 -0.12 2.97
N THR A 27 1.74 1.03 3.59
CA THR A 27 2.51 1.12 4.84
C THR A 27 1.81 0.39 5.99
N LEU A 28 0.49 0.53 6.10
CA LEU A 28 -0.30 -0.18 7.11
C LEU A 28 -0.21 -1.70 6.95
N LEU A 29 -0.32 -2.21 5.72
CA LEU A 29 -0.18 -3.64 5.46
C LEU A 29 1.24 -4.14 5.74
N MET A 30 2.27 -3.37 5.37
CA MET A 30 3.65 -3.73 5.71
C MET A 30 3.90 -3.72 7.22
N LYS A 31 3.27 -2.79 7.97
CA LYS A 31 3.33 -2.78 9.43
C LYS A 31 2.64 -4.01 10.04
N PHE A 32 1.49 -4.40 9.49
CA PHE A 32 0.83 -5.65 9.89
C PHE A 32 1.73 -6.87 9.66
N VAL A 33 2.40 -6.97 8.51
CA VAL A 33 3.35 -8.06 8.22
C VAL A 33 4.50 -8.08 9.21
N GLU A 34 5.09 -6.91 9.53
CA GLU A 34 6.14 -6.79 10.54
C GLU A 34 5.67 -7.32 11.90
N ASP A 35 4.52 -6.83 12.39
CA ASP A 35 3.97 -7.24 13.68
C ASP A 35 3.66 -8.75 13.69
N TYR A 36 3.13 -9.29 12.59
CA TYR A 36 2.87 -10.72 12.43
C TYR A 36 4.17 -11.54 12.57
N CYS A 37 5.23 -11.17 11.85
CA CYS A 37 6.53 -11.85 11.88
C CYS A 37 7.19 -11.77 13.27
N ILE A 38 7.13 -10.61 13.92
CA ILE A 38 7.63 -10.42 15.29
C ILE A 38 6.86 -11.33 16.26
N SER A 39 5.52 -11.33 16.19
CA SER A 39 4.70 -12.19 17.04
C SER A 39 5.02 -13.66 16.82
N TYR A 40 5.18 -14.10 15.57
CA TYR A 40 5.45 -15.49 15.22
C TYR A 40 6.80 -15.96 15.75
N THR A 41 7.85 -15.16 15.52
CA THR A 41 9.22 -15.47 15.98
C THR A 41 9.30 -15.55 17.51
N ASN A 42 8.53 -14.70 18.20
CA ASN A 42 8.50 -14.65 19.66
C ASN A 42 7.48 -15.62 20.29
N ASN A 43 6.76 -16.41 19.49
CA ASN A 43 5.64 -17.26 19.92
C ASN A 43 4.65 -16.51 20.84
N SER A 44 4.30 -15.29 20.46
CA SER A 44 3.50 -14.37 21.27
C SER A 44 2.08 -14.20 20.71
N LYS A 45 1.39 -13.16 21.15
CA LYS A 45 0.07 -12.80 20.62
C LYS A 45 0.18 -11.66 19.61
N LEU A 46 -0.57 -11.74 18.53
CA LEU A 46 -0.82 -10.62 17.60
C LEU A 46 -2.19 -10.01 17.95
N TYR A 47 -2.21 -8.77 18.42
CA TYR A 47 -3.44 -8.05 18.81
C TYR A 47 -4.40 -8.87 19.71
N GLY A 48 -3.84 -9.64 20.66
CA GLY A 48 -4.61 -10.48 21.59
C GLY A 48 -4.89 -11.91 21.10
N TYR A 49 -4.61 -12.22 19.83
CA TYR A 49 -4.77 -13.56 19.24
C TYR A 49 -3.49 -14.38 19.31
N SER A 50 -3.58 -15.68 19.63
CA SER A 50 -2.43 -16.58 19.56
C SER A 50 -1.91 -16.67 18.12
N ILE A 51 -0.63 -16.32 17.91
CA ILE A 51 -0.05 -16.34 16.57
C ILE A 51 0.09 -17.76 16.02
N ASP A 52 0.35 -18.75 16.88
CA ASP A 52 0.43 -20.15 16.49
C ASP A 52 -0.94 -20.66 16.00
N ASN A 53 -2.02 -20.36 16.72
CA ASN A 53 -3.37 -20.71 16.27
C ASN A 53 -3.72 -20.00 14.96
N LEU A 54 -3.35 -18.73 14.81
CA LEU A 54 -3.60 -17.97 13.59
C LEU A 54 -2.86 -18.57 12.39
N PHE A 55 -1.56 -18.85 12.54
CA PHE A 55 -0.71 -19.44 11.50
C PHE A 55 -1.18 -20.82 11.05
N ASN A 56 -1.64 -21.67 11.99
CA ASN A 56 -2.11 -23.02 11.68
C ASN A 56 -3.55 -23.07 11.13
N SER A 57 -4.36 -22.03 11.33
CA SER A 57 -5.78 -22.04 10.96
C SER A 57 -6.20 -21.06 9.86
N VAL A 58 -5.28 -20.17 9.45
CA VAL A 58 -5.50 -19.18 8.38
C VAL A 58 -4.27 -19.10 7.48
N SER A 59 -4.49 -18.97 6.17
CA SER A 59 -3.50 -18.52 5.19
C SER A 59 -3.85 -17.10 4.73
N ILE A 60 -2.95 -16.16 5.00
CA ILE A 60 -3.09 -14.74 4.74
C ILE A 60 -2.24 -14.39 3.53
N TYR A 61 -2.87 -13.82 2.50
CA TYR A 61 -2.22 -13.33 1.30
C TYR A 61 -2.28 -11.81 1.25
N ILE A 62 -1.14 -11.15 1.03
CA ILE A 62 -1.05 -9.69 1.09
C ILE A 62 -0.38 -9.18 -0.19
N MET A 63 -1.08 -8.29 -0.91
CA MET A 63 -0.51 -7.47 -1.97
C MET A 63 -0.39 -6.04 -1.46
N PRO A 64 0.76 -5.63 -0.88
CA PRO A 64 0.85 -4.34 -0.19
C PRO A 64 0.54 -3.16 -1.10
N MET A 65 0.97 -3.22 -2.36
CA MET A 65 0.85 -2.13 -3.32
C MET A 65 0.43 -2.66 -4.69
N VAL A 66 -0.82 -2.41 -5.09
CA VAL A 66 -1.36 -2.85 -6.39
C VAL A 66 -0.98 -1.90 -7.52
N ASN A 67 -0.91 -0.58 -7.25
CA ASN A 67 -0.69 0.48 -8.24
C ASN A 67 0.62 1.25 -7.95
N PRO A 68 1.80 0.62 -8.08
CA PRO A 68 3.07 1.24 -7.72
C PRO A 68 3.43 2.45 -8.59
N ASP A 69 3.09 2.41 -9.89
CA ASP A 69 3.30 3.51 -10.84
C ASP A 69 2.46 4.74 -10.51
N GLY A 70 1.19 4.54 -10.13
CA GLY A 70 0.35 5.61 -9.62
C GLY A 70 0.88 6.18 -8.30
N VAL A 71 1.34 5.34 -7.38
CA VAL A 71 1.95 5.79 -6.11
C VAL A 71 3.20 6.65 -6.39
N ASP A 72 4.09 6.22 -7.29
CA ASP A 72 5.26 7.00 -7.68
C ASP A 72 4.88 8.36 -8.26
N LEU A 73 3.81 8.42 -9.05
CA LEU A 73 3.30 9.66 -9.61
C LEU A 73 2.80 10.63 -8.52
N VAL A 74 1.94 10.18 -7.61
CA VAL A 74 1.31 11.07 -6.60
C VAL A 74 2.26 11.45 -5.48
N THR A 75 3.27 10.63 -5.19
CA THR A 75 4.31 10.91 -4.19
C THR A 75 5.43 11.80 -4.73
N GLY A 76 5.46 12.04 -6.05
CA GLY A 76 6.51 12.82 -6.71
C GLY A 76 7.82 12.05 -6.92
N ASN A 77 7.80 10.73 -6.72
CA ASN A 77 8.95 9.86 -6.98
C ASN A 77 9.22 9.67 -8.48
N LEU A 78 8.24 10.01 -9.34
CA LEU A 78 8.38 10.02 -10.79
C LEU A 78 8.94 11.37 -11.31
N PRO A 79 10.16 11.43 -11.86
CA PRO A 79 10.75 12.69 -12.33
C PRO A 79 9.92 13.32 -13.46
N ARG A 80 9.73 14.64 -13.42
CA ARG A 80 8.94 15.37 -14.44
C ARG A 80 9.51 15.29 -15.86
N SER A 81 10.83 15.11 -15.98
CA SER A 81 11.54 14.90 -17.25
C SER A 81 11.46 13.47 -17.77
N SER A 82 10.96 12.52 -16.98
CA SER A 82 10.86 11.12 -17.40
C SER A 82 9.82 10.95 -18.50
N SER A 83 10.08 10.01 -19.42
CA SER A 83 9.13 9.62 -20.46
C SER A 83 7.79 9.14 -19.88
N ALA A 84 7.83 8.47 -18.73
CA ALA A 84 6.66 8.02 -18.00
C ALA A 84 5.79 9.20 -17.53
N PHE A 85 6.38 10.22 -16.88
CA PHE A 85 5.63 11.40 -16.44
C PHE A 85 5.02 12.17 -17.61
N ILE A 86 5.80 12.39 -18.68
CA ILE A 86 5.34 13.07 -19.90
C ILE A 86 4.16 12.29 -20.52
N ARG A 87 4.23 10.95 -20.54
CA ARG A 87 3.14 10.11 -21.03
C ARG A 87 1.87 10.26 -20.18
N VAL A 88 1.99 10.22 -18.86
CA VAL A 88 0.83 10.41 -17.97
C VAL A 88 0.21 11.80 -18.18
N GLN A 89 1.03 12.84 -18.31
CA GLN A 89 0.55 14.19 -18.61
C GLN A 89 -0.15 14.27 -19.97
N SER A 90 0.34 13.57 -21.00
CA SER A 90 -0.32 13.50 -22.31
C SER A 90 -1.69 12.83 -22.25
N ILE A 91 -1.84 11.76 -21.45
CA ILE A 91 -3.12 11.07 -21.24
C ILE A 91 -4.10 12.00 -20.51
N ALA A 92 -3.65 12.68 -19.45
CA ALA A 92 -4.50 13.57 -18.67
C ALA A 92 -5.06 14.75 -19.47
N LYS A 93 -4.34 15.24 -20.50
CA LYS A 93 -4.83 16.31 -21.40
C LYS A 93 -6.11 15.93 -22.15
N ASN A 94 -6.38 14.64 -22.34
CA ASN A 94 -7.63 14.16 -22.95
C ASN A 94 -8.83 14.25 -22.00
N PHE A 95 -8.60 14.55 -20.72
CA PHE A 95 -9.61 14.65 -19.66
C PHE A 95 -9.54 16.01 -18.98
N SER A 96 -9.79 17.10 -19.71
CA SER A 96 -9.66 18.48 -19.20
C SER A 96 -10.50 18.79 -17.96
N ASN A 97 -11.58 18.04 -17.72
CA ASN A 97 -12.45 18.19 -16.56
C ASN A 97 -11.97 17.42 -15.32
N ILE A 98 -10.90 16.63 -15.43
CA ILE A 98 -10.30 15.88 -14.34
C ILE A 98 -8.95 16.51 -14.01
N SER A 99 -8.81 17.02 -12.80
CA SER A 99 -7.54 17.57 -12.32
C SER A 99 -6.42 16.55 -12.39
N PHE A 100 -5.22 16.98 -12.80
CA PHE A 100 -4.06 16.11 -12.78
C PHE A 100 -3.82 15.60 -11.34
N PRO A 101 -3.58 14.29 -11.15
CA PRO A 101 -3.39 13.73 -9.82
C PRO A 101 -2.21 14.40 -9.11
N SER A 102 -2.49 14.87 -7.90
CA SER A 102 -1.51 15.42 -6.97
C SER A 102 -1.77 14.84 -5.60
N ARG A 103 -0.72 14.72 -4.76
CA ARG A 103 -0.88 14.30 -3.37
C ARG A 103 -1.99 15.13 -2.70
N LEU A 104 -3.02 14.47 -2.18
CA LEU A 104 -4.14 15.13 -1.49
C LEU A 104 -3.69 15.97 -0.27
N GLU A 105 -2.49 15.73 0.26
CA GLU A 105 -1.96 16.39 1.46
C GLU A 105 -1.45 17.83 1.25
N SER A 106 -1.37 18.37 0.02
CA SER A 106 -0.80 19.73 -0.18
C SER A 106 -1.81 20.84 -0.47
N LYS A 107 -3.02 20.80 0.12
CA LYS A 107 -3.80 22.04 0.34
C LYS A 107 -3.52 22.70 1.69
N TYR A 108 -2.82 22.00 2.60
CA TYR A 108 -2.23 22.61 3.77
C TYR A 108 -0.75 22.83 3.48
N THR A 109 -0.49 23.90 2.73
CA THR A 109 0.84 24.50 2.64
C THR A 109 1.38 24.74 4.04
N SER A 110 2.66 24.46 4.18
CA SER A 110 3.54 24.80 5.29
C SER A 110 3.64 26.32 5.52
N GLU A 111 2.51 26.95 5.86
CA GLU A 111 2.41 28.33 6.37
C GLU A 111 2.05 28.36 7.87
N LEU A 112 2.11 27.23 8.58
CA LEU A 112 1.74 27.13 10.00
C LEU A 112 2.74 26.34 10.87
N ILE A 113 4.03 26.35 10.54
CA ILE A 113 5.10 26.08 11.52
C ILE A 113 6.17 27.15 11.36
#